data_AF-A0A4R2J6S5-F1
#
_entry.id   AF-A0A4R2J6S5-F1
#
_cell.length_a   1.000
_cell.length_b   1.000
_cell.length_c   1.000
_cell.angle_alpha   90.00
_cell.angle_beta   90.00
_cell.angle_gamma   90.00
#
_symmetry.space_group_name_H-M   'P 1'
#
loop_
_entity.id
_entity.type
_entity.pdbx_description
1 polymer ?
#
loop_
_entity_poly.entity_id
_entity_poly.type
_entity_poly.pdbx_seq_one_letter_code
_entity_poly.pdbx_strand_id
1 'polypeptide(L)'
;MGARGGRPRLPVELEYGFWRAVRAGLGVEEAAAAAGVSHTKGLEWFGDRGGVMPSVTAGQRRRCLSFAEREEIALLKAADKGVREIARCLGRDPGTISRELNRVPHTNDHRRRVYRASTAQEDADGKARRPKEAKLATNLALRREVQ
;
A
#
# COMPACT_ATOMS: atom_id res chain seq x y z
N MET A 1 19.49 -6.83 -25.03
CA MET A 1 19.14 -6.81 -23.59
C MET A 1 17.85 -6.00 -23.44
N GLY A 2 16.69 -6.64 -23.57
CA GLY A 2 15.38 -5.97 -23.53
C GLY A 2 14.87 -5.89 -22.10
N ALA A 3 14.53 -4.68 -21.63
CA ALA A 3 13.88 -4.48 -20.35
C ALA A 3 12.61 -5.36 -20.27
N ARG A 4 12.55 -6.25 -19.27
CA ARG A 4 11.30 -6.96 -18.93
C ARG A 4 10.32 -5.93 -18.40
N GLY A 5 9.53 -5.35 -19.30
CA GLY A 5 8.35 -4.57 -18.96
C GLY A 5 7.38 -5.48 -18.21
N GLY A 6 7.46 -5.48 -16.88
CA GLY A 6 6.44 -6.13 -16.06
C GLY A 6 5.10 -5.46 -16.33
N ARG A 7 4.05 -6.26 -16.56
CA ARG A 7 2.68 -5.73 -16.65
C ARG A 7 2.42 -4.85 -15.42
N PRO A 8 1.72 -3.70 -15.59
CA PRO A 8 1.35 -2.86 -14.47
C PRO A 8 0.64 -3.71 -13.43
N ARG A 9 1.01 -3.51 -12.15
CA ARG A 9 0.37 -4.23 -11.05
C ARG A 9 -1.11 -3.87 -11.05
N LEU A 10 -1.96 -4.89 -10.89
CA LEU A 10 -3.39 -4.67 -10.78
C LEU A 10 -3.68 -3.81 -9.54
N PRO A 11 -4.71 -2.94 -9.60
CA PRO A 11 -5.13 -2.15 -8.45
C PRO A 11 -5.41 -3.02 -7.23
N VAL A 12 -5.02 -2.51 -6.07
CA VAL A 12 -5.17 -3.18 -4.77
C VAL A 12 -6.65 -3.48 -4.47
N GLU A 13 -7.55 -2.66 -5.00
CA GLU A 13 -9.00 -2.80 -4.91
C GLU A 13 -9.49 -4.11 -5.54
N LEU A 14 -8.91 -4.53 -6.66
CA LEU A 14 -9.28 -5.79 -7.33
C LEU A 14 -8.82 -6.99 -6.49
N GLU A 15 -7.60 -6.94 -5.95
CA GLU A 15 -7.09 -7.97 -5.03
C GLU A 15 -7.98 -8.08 -3.77
N TYR A 16 -8.44 -6.96 -3.23
CA TYR A 16 -9.40 -6.96 -2.12
C TYR A 16 -10.77 -7.52 -2.50
N GLY A 17 -11.27 -7.21 -3.71
CA GLY A 17 -12.51 -7.77 -4.24
C GLY A 17 -12.44 -9.30 -4.31
N PHE A 18 -11.34 -9.83 -4.84
CA PHE A 18 -11.08 -11.27 -4.93
C PHE A 18 -11.14 -11.92 -3.54
N TRP A 19 -10.36 -11.42 -2.59
CA TRP A 19 -10.32 -12.02 -1.25
C TRP A 19 -11.63 -11.87 -0.47
N ARG A 20 -12.42 -10.82 -0.74
CA ARG A 20 -13.76 -10.67 -0.17
C ARG A 20 -14.70 -11.77 -0.67
N ALA A 21 -14.65 -12.07 -1.96
CA ALA A 21 -15.44 -13.15 -2.56
C ALA A 21 -15.01 -14.53 -2.03
N VAL A 22 -13.71 -14.80 -1.93
CA VAL A 22 -13.20 -16.03 -1.30
C VAL A 22 -13.68 -16.17 0.15
N ARG A 23 -13.66 -15.08 0.94
CA ARG A 23 -14.19 -15.09 2.32
C ARG A 23 -15.71 -15.31 2.37
N ALA A 24 -16.44 -14.90 1.34
CA ALA A 24 -17.87 -15.16 1.21
C ALA A 24 -18.17 -16.60 0.76
N GLY A 25 -17.15 -17.43 0.55
CA GLY A 25 -17.28 -18.84 0.21
C GLY A 25 -17.17 -19.16 -1.28
N LEU A 26 -16.88 -18.17 -2.14
CA LEU A 26 -16.73 -18.39 -3.57
C LEU A 26 -15.43 -19.14 -3.89
N GLY A 27 -15.46 -19.99 -4.92
CA GLY A 27 -14.26 -20.63 -5.47
C GLY A 27 -13.32 -19.61 -6.12
N VAL A 28 -12.06 -20.01 -6.36
CA VAL A 28 -11.02 -19.11 -6.91
C VAL A 28 -11.43 -18.53 -8.28
N GLU A 29 -12.07 -19.33 -9.13
CA GLU A 29 -12.53 -18.90 -10.45
C GLU A 29 -13.65 -17.85 -10.35
N GLU A 30 -14.67 -18.12 -9.55
CA GLU A 30 -15.80 -17.21 -9.33
C GLU A 30 -15.36 -15.91 -8.64
N ALA A 31 -14.43 -16.02 -7.68
CA ALA A 31 -13.85 -14.87 -7.00
C ALA A 31 -12.99 -14.01 -7.94
N ALA A 32 -12.26 -14.63 -8.88
CA ALA A 32 -11.48 -13.91 -9.89
C ALA A 32 -12.41 -13.16 -10.86
N ALA A 33 -13.48 -13.82 -11.31
CA ALA A 33 -14.51 -13.20 -12.14
C ALA A 33 -15.19 -12.02 -11.43
N ALA A 34 -15.59 -12.20 -10.16
CA ALA A 34 -16.19 -11.14 -9.35
C ALA A 34 -15.26 -9.93 -9.12
N ALA A 35 -13.95 -10.16 -9.09
CA ALA A 35 -12.94 -9.13 -8.96
C ALA A 35 -12.49 -8.52 -10.30
N GLY A 36 -13.01 -9.00 -11.43
CA GLY A 36 -12.61 -8.53 -12.76
C GLY A 36 -11.18 -8.90 -13.16
N VAL A 37 -10.65 -10.03 -12.68
CA VAL A 37 -9.30 -10.51 -12.99
C VAL A 37 -9.31 -11.91 -13.60
N SER A 38 -8.21 -12.30 -14.25
CA SER A 38 -8.13 -13.64 -14.84
C SER A 38 -8.02 -14.74 -13.78
N HIS A 39 -8.56 -15.93 -14.08
CA HIS A 39 -8.47 -17.10 -13.20
C HIS A 39 -7.02 -17.43 -12.81
N THR A 40 -6.07 -17.37 -13.76
CA THR A 40 -4.64 -17.57 -13.50
C THR A 40 -4.10 -16.59 -12.45
N LYS A 41 -4.56 -15.34 -12.48
CA LYS A 41 -4.15 -14.33 -11.48
C LYS A 41 -4.78 -14.62 -10.11
N GLY A 42 -6.02 -15.10 -10.07
CA GLY A 42 -6.66 -15.56 -8.85
C GLY A 42 -5.91 -16.72 -8.19
N LEU A 43 -5.47 -17.70 -8.98
CA LEU A 43 -4.65 -18.82 -8.49
C LEU A 43 -3.28 -18.37 -7.96
N GLU A 44 -2.61 -17.46 -8.67
CA GLU A 44 -1.35 -16.85 -8.22
C GLU A 44 -1.53 -16.16 -6.87
N TRP A 45 -2.55 -15.32 -6.73
CA TRP A 45 -2.87 -14.67 -5.45
C TRP A 45 -3.18 -15.66 -4.34
N PHE A 46 -3.98 -16.70 -4.63
CA PHE A 46 -4.34 -17.70 -3.64
C PHE A 46 -3.11 -18.47 -3.13
N GLY A 47 -2.21 -18.86 -4.04
CA GLY A 47 -0.95 -19.52 -3.73
C GLY A 47 0.01 -18.63 -2.93
N ASP A 48 0.21 -17.39 -3.38
CA ASP A 48 1.10 -16.41 -2.71
C ASP A 48 0.71 -16.14 -1.25
N ARG A 49 -0.58 -16.24 -0.93
CA ARG A 49 -1.11 -15.96 0.41
C ARG A 49 -1.49 -17.23 1.20
N GLY A 50 -1.31 -18.41 0.64
CA GLY A 50 -1.69 -19.68 1.26
C GLY A 50 -3.16 -19.75 1.67
N GLY A 51 -4.06 -19.15 0.87
CA GLY A 51 -5.50 -19.10 1.15
C GLY A 51 -5.92 -18.12 2.27
N VAL A 52 -4.99 -17.36 2.86
CA VAL A 52 -5.31 -16.41 3.92
C VAL A 52 -5.55 -15.02 3.33
N MET A 53 -6.80 -14.54 3.46
CA MET A 53 -7.11 -13.15 3.12
C MET A 53 -6.21 -12.22 3.95
N PRO A 54 -5.49 -11.26 3.32
CA PRO A 54 -4.75 -10.24 4.06
C PRO A 54 -5.65 -9.64 5.13
N SER A 55 -5.10 -9.44 6.34
CA SER A 55 -5.82 -8.72 7.38
C SER A 55 -6.27 -7.40 6.79
N VAL A 56 -7.59 -7.27 6.55
CA VAL A 56 -8.15 -6.06 5.97
C VAL A 56 -7.95 -5.02 7.02
N THR A 57 -6.89 -4.26 6.86
CA THR A 57 -6.62 -3.14 7.72
C THR A 57 -7.46 -1.96 7.22
N ALA A 58 -8.71 -2.22 6.82
CA ALA A 58 -9.67 -1.23 6.36
C ALA A 58 -9.89 -0.15 7.42
N GLY A 59 -9.65 -0.48 8.71
CA GLY A 59 -9.75 0.46 9.82
C GLY A 59 -8.46 1.16 10.26
N GLN A 60 -7.25 0.70 9.89
CA GLN A 60 -6.00 1.33 10.40
C GLN A 60 -5.45 2.42 9.46
N ARG A 61 -6.25 2.88 8.49
CA ARG A 61 -5.99 4.09 7.68
C ARG A 61 -5.85 5.38 8.53
N ARG A 62 -6.05 5.31 9.84
CA ARG A 62 -5.69 6.38 10.78
C ARG A 62 -4.17 6.54 11.01
N ARG A 63 -3.33 5.52 10.76
CA ARG A 63 -1.88 5.64 10.99
C ARG A 63 -1.08 6.12 9.78
N CYS A 64 -1.51 5.79 8.57
CA CYS A 64 -0.80 6.12 7.34
C CYS A 64 -1.60 7.13 6.50
N LEU A 65 -0.90 8.00 5.77
CA LEU A 65 -1.52 8.90 4.79
C LEU A 65 -1.95 8.10 3.55
N SER A 66 -3.20 8.28 3.15
CA SER A 66 -3.76 7.81 1.88
C SER A 66 -3.19 8.57 0.69
N PHE A 67 -3.39 8.05 -0.51
CA PHE A 67 -2.99 8.72 -1.74
C PHE A 67 -3.66 10.10 -1.89
N ALA A 68 -4.98 10.19 -1.65
CA ALA A 68 -5.72 11.44 -1.71
C ALA A 68 -5.17 12.49 -0.73
N GLU A 69 -4.81 12.08 0.50
CA GLU A 69 -4.17 13.00 1.46
C GLU A 69 -2.78 13.45 0.98
N ARG A 70 -2.02 12.58 0.29
CA ARG A 70 -0.74 12.96 -0.31
C ARG A 70 -0.93 13.96 -1.44
N GLU A 71 -1.96 13.82 -2.26
CA GLU A 71 -2.30 14.80 -3.30
C GLU A 71 -2.65 16.16 -2.69
N GLU A 72 -3.48 16.17 -1.65
CA GLU A 72 -3.83 17.40 -0.93
C GLU A 72 -2.61 18.08 -0.29
N ILE A 73 -1.68 17.29 0.29
CA ILE A 73 -0.39 17.81 0.76
C ILE A 73 0.40 18.47 -0.37
N ALA A 74 0.41 17.89 -1.58
CA ALA A 74 1.12 18.45 -2.72
C ALA A 74 0.52 19.79 -3.17
N LEU A 75 -0.82 19.89 -3.24
CA LEU A 75 -1.52 21.12 -3.58
C LEU A 75 -1.25 22.23 -2.56
N LEU A 76 -1.46 21.93 -1.28
CA LEU A 76 -1.24 22.91 -0.21
C LEU A 76 0.23 23.32 -0.12
N LYS A 77 1.17 22.39 -0.34
CA LYS A 77 2.59 22.72 -0.36
C LYS A 77 2.98 23.62 -1.53
N ALA A 78 2.37 23.42 -2.71
CA ALA A 78 2.54 24.30 -3.86
C ALA A 78 1.94 25.69 -3.65
N ALA A 79 0.92 25.82 -2.78
CA ALA A 79 0.36 27.08 -2.32
C ALA A 79 1.14 27.69 -1.12
N ASP A 80 2.39 27.27 -0.90
CA ASP A 80 3.29 27.74 0.17
C ASP A 80 2.75 27.58 1.60
N LYS A 81 1.81 26.65 1.82
CA LYS A 81 1.27 26.38 3.14
C LYS A 81 2.30 25.70 4.05
N GLY A 82 2.33 26.13 5.30
CA GLY A 82 3.22 25.58 6.32
C GLY A 82 2.75 24.22 6.84
N VAL A 83 3.67 23.42 7.41
CA VAL A 83 3.38 22.07 7.95
C VAL A 83 2.17 22.04 8.89
N ARG A 84 2.08 23.00 9.83
CA ARG A 84 0.99 23.07 10.81
C ARG A 84 -0.35 23.44 10.17
N GLU A 85 -0.33 24.22 9.09
CA GLU A 85 -1.54 24.62 8.38
C GLU A 85 -2.10 23.43 7.59
N ILE A 86 -1.22 22.74 6.83
CA ILE A 86 -1.56 21.50 6.12
C ILE A 86 -2.13 20.46 7.08
N ALA A 87 -1.49 20.28 8.24
CA ALA A 87 -1.93 19.35 9.27
C ALA A 87 -3.35 19.66 9.78
N ARG A 88 -3.65 20.95 9.98
CA ARG A 88 -4.99 21.40 10.40
C ARG A 88 -6.04 21.15 9.32
N CYS A 89 -5.73 21.46 8.06
CA CYS A 89 -6.63 21.21 6.92
C CYS A 89 -6.98 19.73 6.79
N LEU A 90 -6.01 18.84 7.02
CA LEU A 90 -6.19 17.39 6.89
C LEU A 90 -6.66 16.69 8.16
N GLY A 91 -6.78 17.39 9.29
CA GLY A 91 -7.07 16.77 10.59
C GLY A 91 -5.99 15.76 11.03
N ARG A 92 -4.72 16.01 10.69
CA ARG A 92 -3.58 15.14 10.98
C ARG A 92 -2.62 15.78 11.97
N ASP A 93 -1.77 14.96 12.57
CA ASP A 93 -0.68 15.44 13.42
C ASP A 93 0.40 16.16 12.56
N PRO A 94 0.89 17.35 12.96
CA PRO A 94 1.95 18.07 12.25
C PRO A 94 3.23 17.26 12.06
N GLY A 95 3.57 16.37 13.00
CA GLY A 95 4.71 15.46 12.88
C GLY A 95 4.53 14.44 11.74
N THR A 96 3.29 14.04 11.45
CA THR A 96 2.97 13.19 10.29
C THR A 96 3.24 13.91 8.98
N ILE A 97 2.78 15.16 8.86
CA ILE A 97 3.01 15.98 7.66
C ILE A 97 4.51 16.29 7.48
N SER A 98 5.22 16.61 8.56
CA SER A 98 6.67 16.85 8.52
C SER A 98 7.43 15.61 8.03
N ARG A 99 7.16 14.43 8.62
CA ARG A 99 7.78 13.16 8.21
C ARG A 99 7.47 12.81 6.76
N GLU A 100 6.29 13.16 6.28
CA GLU A 100 5.88 12.95 4.90
C GLU A 100 6.66 13.85 3.92
N LEU A 101 6.71 15.16 4.17
CA LEU A 101 7.42 16.10 3.31
C LEU A 101 8.93 15.84 3.27
N ASN A 102 9.51 15.27 4.34
CA ASN A 102 10.92 14.88 4.43
C ASN A 102 11.22 13.48 3.85
N ARG A 103 10.20 12.71 3.43
CA ARG A 103 10.35 11.29 3.03
C ARG A 103 11.05 11.11 1.68
N VAL A 104 10.79 12.00 0.72
CA VAL A 104 11.36 11.90 -0.62
C VAL A 104 12.64 12.74 -0.67
N PRO A 105 13.81 12.15 -1.03
CA PRO A 105 15.03 12.91 -1.14
C PRO A 105 14.84 14.00 -2.19
N HIS A 106 15.07 15.21 -1.74
CA HIS A 106 15.21 16.36 -2.59
C HIS A 106 16.29 16.05 -3.63
N THR A 107 15.94 16.09 -4.91
CA THR A 107 16.95 16.18 -5.97
C THR A 107 17.91 17.32 -5.58
N ASN A 108 19.22 17.14 -5.77
CA ASN A 108 20.27 18.07 -5.29
C ASN A 108 20.10 19.54 -5.73
N ASP A 109 19.18 19.80 -6.65
CA ASP A 109 18.70 21.13 -6.99
C ASP A 109 17.74 21.67 -5.92
N HIS A 110 18.28 22.51 -5.04
CA HIS A 110 17.54 23.19 -3.98
C HIS A 110 16.41 24.09 -4.51
N ARG A 111 16.43 24.44 -5.80
CA ARG A 111 15.42 25.28 -6.45
C ARG A 111 14.26 24.49 -7.07
N ARG A 112 14.32 23.16 -7.13
CA ARG A 112 13.28 22.28 -7.74
C ARG A 112 12.77 21.21 -6.78
N ARG A 113 12.67 21.52 -5.50
CA ARG A 113 12.14 20.61 -4.47
C ARG A 113 10.60 20.59 -4.50
N VAL A 114 10.02 19.98 -5.54
CA VAL A 114 8.57 19.80 -5.64
C VAL A 114 8.18 18.48 -4.99
N TYR A 115 7.35 18.52 -3.95
CA TYR A 115 6.75 17.31 -3.38
C TYR A 115 5.81 16.67 -4.40
N ARG A 116 5.97 15.37 -4.65
CA ARG A 116 5.13 14.58 -5.57
C ARG A 116 4.46 13.44 -4.83
N ALA A 117 3.13 13.42 -4.85
CA ALA A 117 2.31 12.42 -4.17
C ALA A 117 2.56 11.00 -4.71
N SER A 118 2.69 10.83 -6.04
CA SER A 118 2.94 9.54 -6.68
C SER A 118 4.25 8.90 -6.23
N THR A 119 5.35 9.64 -6.26
CA THR A 119 6.66 9.16 -5.79
C THR A 119 6.62 8.78 -4.30
N ALA A 120 5.94 9.58 -3.49
CA ALA A 120 5.81 9.28 -2.07
C ALA A 120 4.95 8.03 -1.80
N GLN A 121 3.94 7.79 -2.65
CA GLN A 121 3.12 6.58 -2.61
C GLN A 121 3.91 5.34 -3.03
N GLU A 122 4.70 5.42 -4.10
CA GLU A 122 5.57 4.32 -4.54
C GLU A 122 6.57 3.91 -3.46
N ASP A 123 7.20 4.86 -2.77
CA ASP A 123 8.08 4.58 -1.61
C ASP A 123 7.31 3.91 -0.46
N ALA A 124 6.11 4.39 -0.15
CA ALA A 124 5.27 3.81 0.89
C ALA A 124 4.90 2.35 0.57
N ASP A 125 4.52 2.07 -0.68
CA ASP A 125 4.19 0.74 -1.17
C ASP A 125 5.42 -0.17 -1.19
N GLY A 126 6.58 0.36 -1.57
CA GLY A 126 7.86 -0.35 -1.50
C GLY A 126 8.20 -0.79 -0.08
N LYS A 127 8.08 0.12 0.90
CA LYS A 127 8.31 -0.19 2.33
C LYS A 127 7.30 -1.16 2.89
N ALA A 128 6.04 -1.06 2.48
CA ALA A 128 4.98 -1.99 2.91
C ALA A 128 5.24 -3.42 2.41
N ARG A 129 5.87 -3.59 1.25
CA ARG A 129 6.24 -4.88 0.66
C ARG A 129 7.48 -5.53 1.28
N ARG A 130 8.23 -4.82 2.12
CA ARG A 130 9.46 -5.37 2.73
C ARG A 130 9.13 -6.71 3.41
N PRO A 131 9.72 -7.83 2.96
CA PRO A 131 9.48 -9.13 3.57
C PRO A 131 9.78 -9.05 5.07
N LYS A 132 8.85 -9.52 5.88
CA LYS A 132 9.04 -9.72 7.31
C LYS A 132 9.14 -11.22 7.50
N GLU A 133 10.15 -11.67 8.24
CA GLU A 133 10.23 -13.09 8.60
C GLU A 133 8.91 -13.51 9.26
N ALA A 134 8.32 -14.60 8.75
CA ALA A 134 7.06 -15.08 9.26
C ALA A 134 7.22 -15.48 10.73
N LYS A 135 6.21 -15.20 11.56
CA LYS A 135 6.27 -15.50 13.00
C LYS A 135 6.55 -16.98 13.28
N LEU A 136 6.07 -17.89 12.41
CA LEU A 136 6.31 -19.33 12.51
C LEU A 136 7.71 -19.76 12.03
N ALA A 137 8.38 -18.94 11.20
CA ALA A 137 9.75 -19.20 10.78
C ALA A 137 10.75 -18.92 11.91
N THR A 138 10.45 -17.94 12.76
CA THR A 138 11.31 -17.51 13.88
C THR A 138 10.88 -18.09 15.23
N ASN A 139 9.59 -18.40 15.43
CA ASN A 139 9.08 -18.95 16.68
C ASN A 139 8.75 -20.45 16.55
N LEU A 140 9.72 -21.28 16.94
CA LEU A 140 9.62 -22.74 16.89
C LEU A 140 8.54 -23.30 17.83
N ALA A 141 8.32 -22.68 18.99
CA ALA A 141 7.29 -23.12 19.93
C ALA A 141 5.89 -22.93 19.34
N LEU A 142 5.61 -21.75 18.77
CA LEU A 142 4.35 -21.46 18.09
C LEU A 142 4.14 -22.38 16.89
N ARG A 143 5.21 -22.68 16.13
CA ARG A 143 5.14 -23.56 14.97
C ARG A 143 4.69 -24.99 15.34
N ARG A 144 5.17 -25.54 16.45
CA ARG A 144 4.80 -26.89 16.93
C ARG A 144 3.33 -26.98 17.35
N GLU A 145 2.72 -25.88 17.77
CA GLU A 145 1.33 -25.88 18.23
C GLU A 145 0.31 -25.82 17.08
N VAL A 146 0.68 -25.21 15.95
CA VAL A 146 -0.25 -24.91 14.85
C VAL A 146 -0.01 -25.75 13.59
N GLN A 147 0.96 -26.68 13.62
CA GLN A 147 1.30 -27.60 12.52
C GLN A 147 1.29 -29.04 13.04
#